data_AF-A0A650CUL1-F1
#
_entry.id   AF-A0A650CUL1-F1
#
_cell.length_a   1.000
_cell.length_b   1.000
_cell.length_c   1.000
_cell.angle_alpha   90.00
_cell.angle_beta   90.00
_cell.angle_gamma   90.00
#
_symmetry.space_group_name_H-M   'P 1'
#
loop_
_entity.id
_entity.type
_entity.pdbx_description
1 polymer ?
#
loop_
_entity_poly.entity_id
_entity_poly.type
_entity_poly.pdbx_seq_one_letter_code
_entity_poly.pdbx_strand_id
1 'polypeptide(L)'
;MKRILRIPRFTKDGKPKTLELLVDSASINDKGFAQEAKFLLVIDDGNNRVGFQLTTAEASLLYHRLGYALNEASKEYIEMEEKSKKNYEEKKGSKKSEEEEDFSDLMDEEE
;
A
#
# COMPACT_ATOMS: atom_id res chain seq x y z
N MET A 1 -0.66 -20.23 -20.61
CA MET A 1 -0.55 -19.06 -19.69
C MET A 1 0.88 -18.57 -19.53
N LYS A 2 1.11 -17.28 -19.79
CA LYS A 2 2.37 -16.55 -19.61
C LYS A 2 2.33 -15.78 -18.28
N ARG A 3 3.37 -15.91 -17.45
CA ARG A 3 3.51 -15.12 -16.21
C ARG A 3 3.95 -13.70 -16.55
N ILE A 4 3.21 -12.70 -16.09
CA ILE A 4 3.47 -11.28 -16.35
C ILE A 4 3.96 -10.51 -15.11
N LEU A 5 3.65 -11.00 -13.91
CA LEU A 5 4.12 -10.43 -12.65
C LEU A 5 4.51 -11.53 -11.68
N ARG A 6 5.59 -11.30 -10.93
CA ARG A 6 5.97 -12.10 -9.76
C ARG A 6 6.58 -11.19 -8.71
N ILE A 7 5.91 -11.07 -7.57
CA ILE A 7 6.40 -10.29 -6.42
C ILE A 7 6.75 -11.29 -5.30
N PRO A 8 8.04 -11.61 -5.10
CA PRO A 8 8.47 -12.36 -3.94
C PRO A 8 8.45 -11.49 -2.69
N ARG A 9 8.01 -12.06 -1.57
CA ARG A 9 8.11 -11.45 -0.23
C ARG A 9 8.85 -12.43 0.67
N PHE A 10 9.94 -11.94 1.27
CA PHE A 10 10.70 -12.70 2.24
C PHE A 10 10.23 -12.30 3.63
N THR A 11 9.83 -13.29 4.42
CA THR A 11 9.46 -13.09 5.83
C THR A 11 10.55 -13.66 6.72
N LYS A 12 10.66 -13.16 7.96
CA LYS A 12 11.67 -13.62 8.93
C LYS A 12 11.59 -15.13 9.18
N ASP A 13 10.42 -15.71 8.95
CA ASP A 13 10.08 -17.12 9.10
C ASP A 13 10.73 -18.02 8.02
N GLY A 14 11.49 -17.44 7.08
CA GLY A 14 12.30 -18.16 6.08
C GLY A 14 11.52 -18.74 4.90
N LYS A 15 10.19 -18.81 4.96
CA LYS A 15 9.37 -19.30 3.85
C LYS A 15 9.14 -18.21 2.81
N PRO A 16 9.45 -18.47 1.52
CA PRO A 16 9.20 -17.51 0.46
C PRO A 16 7.70 -17.41 0.18
N LYS A 17 7.16 -16.18 0.24
CA LYS A 17 5.78 -15.89 -0.15
C LYS A 17 5.80 -15.25 -1.54
N THR A 18 4.83 -15.52 -2.39
CA THR A 18 4.78 -14.91 -3.73
C THR A 18 3.38 -14.51 -4.14
N LEU A 19 3.28 -13.36 -4.79
CA LEU A 19 2.12 -12.98 -5.59
C LEU A 19 2.49 -13.11 -7.06
N GLU A 20 1.74 -13.89 -7.83
CA GLU A 20 1.95 -14.06 -9.27
C GLU A 20 0.69 -13.67 -10.04
N LEU A 21 0.87 -13.08 -11.23
CA LEU A 21 -0.19 -12.88 -12.20
C LEU A 21 0.22 -13.55 -13.52
N LEU A 22 -0.63 -14.42 -14.01
CA LEU A 22 -0.48 -15.08 -15.30
C LEU A 22 -1.64 -14.71 -16.21
N VAL A 23 -1.38 -14.68 -17.52
CA VAL A 23 -2.36 -14.38 -18.56
C VAL A 23 -2.30 -15.44 -19.64
N ASP A 24 -3.46 -15.92 -20.05
CA ASP A 24 -3.65 -16.67 -21.28
C ASP A 24 -4.20 -15.75 -22.35
N SER A 25 -3.60 -15.79 -23.54
CA SER A 25 -4.06 -15.00 -24.69
C SER A 25 -5.47 -15.44 -25.11
N ALA A 26 -6.21 -14.50 -25.72
CA ALA A 26 -7.46 -14.84 -26.39
C ALA A 26 -7.22 -15.93 -27.44
N SER A 27 -8.19 -16.82 -27.60
CA SER A 27 -8.09 -17.99 -28.49
C SER A 27 -9.41 -18.28 -29.20
N ILE A 28 -9.37 -19.12 -30.23
CA ILE A 28 -10.57 -19.66 -30.87
C ILE A 28 -10.77 -21.08 -30.32
N ASN A 29 -11.98 -21.41 -29.87
CA ASN A 29 -12.30 -22.74 -29.38
C ASN A 29 -12.62 -23.73 -30.51
N ASP A 30 -12.78 -25.01 -30.15
CA ASP A 30 -13.08 -26.10 -31.10
C ASP A 30 -14.39 -25.91 -31.89
N LYS A 31 -15.25 -24.98 -31.46
CA LYS A 31 -16.52 -24.62 -32.12
C LYS A 31 -16.40 -23.37 -32.99
N GLY A 32 -15.20 -22.79 -33.14
CA GLY A 32 -14.95 -21.59 -33.95
C GLY A 32 -15.31 -20.28 -33.27
N PHE A 33 -15.66 -20.26 -31.99
CA PHE A 33 -15.98 -19.04 -31.26
C PHE A 33 -14.75 -18.46 -30.56
N ALA A 34 -14.65 -17.13 -30.56
CA ALA A 34 -13.65 -16.42 -29.79
C ALA A 34 -13.86 -16.61 -28.29
N GLN A 35 -12.77 -16.92 -27.59
CA GLN A 35 -12.69 -16.95 -26.13
C GLN A 35 -11.76 -15.84 -25.67
N GLU A 36 -12.22 -15.08 -24.69
CA GLU A 36 -11.44 -14.01 -24.08
C GLU A 36 -10.17 -14.52 -23.40
N ALA A 37 -9.25 -13.58 -23.16
CA ALA A 37 -8.09 -13.84 -22.33
C ALA A 37 -8.51 -14.27 -20.93
N LYS A 38 -7.71 -15.15 -20.32
CA LYS A 38 -7.91 -15.62 -18.95
C LYS A 38 -6.79 -15.10 -18.07
N PHE A 39 -7.13 -14.62 -16.89
CA PHE A 39 -6.15 -14.13 -15.92
C PHE A 39 -6.11 -15.11 -14.75
N LEU A 40 -4.93 -15.37 -14.21
CA LEU A 40 -4.75 -16.21 -13.02
C LEU A 40 -3.92 -15.44 -12.01
N LEU A 41 -4.55 -15.07 -10.89
CA LEU A 41 -3.90 -14.49 -9.73
C LEU A 41 -3.54 -15.62 -8.76
N VAL A 42 -2.26 -15.73 -8.41
CA VAL A 42 -1.78 -16.77 -7.49
C VAL A 42 -1.17 -16.11 -6.27
N ILE A 43 -1.63 -16.52 -5.09
CA ILE A 43 -1.10 -16.09 -3.80
C ILE A 43 -0.51 -17.32 -3.12
N ASP A 44 0.77 -17.26 -2.84
CA ASP A 44 1.50 -18.26 -2.06
C ASP A 44 1.95 -17.57 -0.76
N ASP A 45 1.44 -18.03 0.38
CA ASP A 45 1.79 -17.51 1.69
C ASP A 45 2.94 -18.28 2.37
N GLY A 46 3.57 -19.21 1.64
CA GLY A 46 4.64 -20.09 2.09
C GLY A 46 4.16 -21.41 2.72
N ASN A 47 2.88 -21.51 3.08
CA ASN A 47 2.25 -22.75 3.57
C ASN A 47 1.15 -23.23 2.62
N ASN A 48 0.40 -22.28 2.06
CA ASN A 48 -0.74 -22.49 1.20
C ASN A 48 -0.57 -21.69 -0.08
N ARG A 49 -0.99 -22.32 -1.19
CA ARG A 49 -1.01 -21.69 -2.50
C ARG A 49 -2.43 -21.72 -3.04
N VAL A 50 -2.99 -20.53 -3.30
CA VAL A 50 -4.36 -20.36 -3.80
C VAL A 50 -4.30 -19.61 -5.13
N GLY A 51 -5.10 -20.07 -6.09
CA GLY A 51 -5.22 -19.46 -7.41
C GLY A 51 -6.65 -19.03 -7.70
N PHE A 52 -6.82 -17.81 -8.22
CA PHE A 52 -8.09 -17.27 -8.69
C PHE A 52 -8.02 -17.05 -10.19
N GLN A 53 -8.83 -17.79 -10.93
CA GLN A 53 -9.00 -17.54 -12.36
C GLN A 53 -10.04 -16.44 -12.53
N LEU A 54 -9.65 -15.36 -13.19
CA LEU A 54 -10.50 -14.20 -13.44
C LEU A 54 -10.83 -14.11 -14.93
N THR A 55 -12.07 -13.74 -15.21
CA THR A 55 -12.51 -13.23 -16.51
C THR A 55 -11.96 -11.83 -16.76
N THR A 56 -12.06 -11.34 -18.00
CA THR A 56 -11.66 -9.97 -18.35
C THR A 56 -12.42 -8.92 -17.54
N ALA A 57 -13.72 -9.14 -17.33
CA ALA A 57 -14.57 -8.23 -16.56
C ALA A 57 -14.16 -8.17 -15.09
N GLU A 58 -13.90 -9.32 -14.46
CA GLU A 58 -13.45 -9.38 -13.06
C GLU A 58 -12.05 -8.75 -12.89
N ALA A 59 -11.13 -9.04 -13.81
CA ALA A 59 -9.80 -8.43 -13.79
C ALA A 59 -9.86 -6.91 -13.95
N SER A 60 -10.72 -6.40 -14.84
CA SER A 60 -10.96 -4.96 -15.01
C SER A 60 -11.54 -4.32 -13.76
N LEU A 61 -12.57 -4.94 -13.16
CA LEU A 61 -13.15 -4.45 -11.91
C LEU A 61 -12.11 -4.41 -10.78
N LEU A 62 -11.31 -5.47 -10.64
CA LEU A 62 -10.24 -5.53 -9.65
C LEU A 62 -9.21 -4.41 -9.85
N TYR A 63 -8.80 -4.16 -11.10
CA TYR A 63 -7.90 -3.06 -11.43
C TYR A 63 -8.45 -1.70 -10.99
N HIS A 64 -9.70 -1.39 -11.35
CA HIS A 64 -10.34 -0.13 -10.95
C HIS A 64 -10.47 0.02 -9.44
N ARG A 65 -10.86 -1.05 -8.74
CA ARG A 65 -11.00 -1.03 -7.28
C ARG A 65 -9.67 -0.92 -6.56
N LEU A 66 -8.62 -1.55 -7.08
CA LEU A 66 -7.27 -1.41 -6.54
C LEU A 66 -6.76 0.03 -6.68
N GLY A 67 -6.97 0.65 -7.85
CA GLY A 67 -6.60 2.06 -8.05
C GLY A 67 -7.33 3.00 -7.08
N TYR A 68 -8.63 2.79 -6.87
CA TYR A 68 -9.39 3.53 -5.87
C TYR A 68 -8.83 3.35 -4.45
N ALA A 69 -8.60 2.10 -4.02
CA ALA A 69 -8.07 1.81 -2.68
C ALA A 69 -6.70 2.43 -2.44
N LEU A 70 -5.81 2.42 -3.45
CA LEU A 70 -4.50 3.05 -3.36
C LEU A 70 -4.59 4.57 -3.21
N ASN A 71 -5.53 5.21 -3.92
CA ASN A 71 -5.74 6.65 -3.80
C ASN A 71 -6.23 7.03 -2.41
N GLU A 72 -7.20 6.29 -1.86
CA GLU A 72 -7.70 6.54 -0.50
C GLU A 72 -6.62 6.32 0.56
N ALA A 73 -5.86 5.23 0.47
CA ALA A 73 -4.74 4.98 1.38
C ALA A 73 -3.64 6.05 1.30
N SER A 74 -3.39 6.58 0.11
CA SER A 74 -2.40 7.66 -0.07
C SER A 74 -2.86 8.98 0.55
N LYS A 75 -4.14 9.34 0.42
CA LYS A 75 -4.71 10.52 1.08
C LYS A 75 -4.60 10.40 2.60
N GLU A 76 -5.00 9.24 3.13
CA GLU A 76 -4.93 8.97 4.57
C GLU A 76 -3.51 9.09 5.10
N TYR A 77 -2.52 8.56 4.37
CA TYR A 77 -1.11 8.68 4.71
C TYR A 77 -0.64 10.14 4.74
N ILE A 78 -0.98 10.94 3.71
CA ILE A 78 -0.62 12.37 3.65
C ILE A 78 -1.24 13.13 4.83
N GLU A 79 -2.52 12.90 5.12
CA GLU A 79 -3.19 13.53 6.26
C GLU A 79 -2.53 13.18 7.60
N MET A 80 -2.12 11.92 7.77
CA MET A 80 -1.35 11.51 8.95
C MET A 80 0.00 12.21 9.02
N GLU A 81 0.74 12.29 7.91
CA GLU A 81 2.04 12.95 7.86
C GLU A 81 1.92 14.46 8.19
N GLU A 82 0.92 15.14 7.64
CA GLU A 82 0.65 16.56 7.93
C GLU A 82 0.27 16.80 9.39
N LYS A 83 -0.60 15.96 9.96
CA LYS A 83 -0.94 16.02 11.40
C LYS A 83 0.28 15.77 12.28
N SER A 84 1.11 14.80 11.93
CA SER A 84 2.35 14.51 12.66
C SER A 84 3.34 15.68 12.59
N LYS A 85 3.48 16.34 11.44
CA LYS A 85 4.32 17.54 11.29
C LYS A 85 3.82 18.69 12.15
N LYS A 86 2.52 19.00 12.12
CA LYS A 86 1.91 20.05 12.96
C LYS A 86 2.12 19.79 14.44
N ASN A 87 1.82 18.56 14.89
CA ASN A 87 2.03 18.17 16.30
C ASN A 87 3.51 18.28 16.72
N TYR A 88 4.44 18.01 15.81
CA TYR A 88 5.87 18.15 16.08
C TYR A 88 6.30 19.63 16.18
N GLU A 89 5.79 20.48 15.28
CA GLU A 89 6.03 21.93 15.32
C GLU A 89 5.43 22.57 16.57
N GLU A 90 4.20 22.22 16.95
CA GLU A 90 3.55 22.70 18.18
C GLU A 90 4.33 22.30 19.44
N LYS A 91 4.79 21.04 19.52
CA LYS A 91 5.64 20.57 20.65
C LYS A 91 7.03 21.23 20.68
N LYS A 92 7.57 21.60 19.52
CA LYS A 92 8.85 22.31 19.44
C LYS A 92 8.68 23.80 19.78
N GLY A 93 7.53 24.39 19.46
CA GLY A 93 7.14 25.74 19.87
C GLY A 93 6.91 25.85 21.37
N SER A 94 6.19 24.89 21.98
CA SER A 94 5.90 24.92 23.42
C SER A 94 7.15 24.79 24.29
N LYS A 95 8.15 24.02 23.85
CA LYS A 95 9.45 23.94 24.54
C LYS A 95 10.26 25.23 24.45
N LYS A 96 10.03 26.06 23.44
CA LYS A 96 10.76 27.31 23.24
C LYS A 96 10.17 28.46 24.08
N SER A 97 8.87 28.40 24.37
CA SER A 97 8.20 29.35 25.27
C SER A 97 8.45 29.06 26.75
N GLU A 98 8.67 27.80 27.14
CA GLU A 98 9.00 27.45 28.54
C GLU A 98 10.43 27.83 28.93
N GLU A 99 11.37 27.96 27.99
CA GLU A 99 12.75 28.43 28.29
C GLU A 99 12.87 29.97 28.36
N GLU A 100 11.91 30.73 27.83
CA GLU A 100 11.94 32.20 27.86
C GLU A 100 11.21 32.80 29.09
N GLU A 101 10.29 32.08 29.72
CA GLU A 101 9.64 32.53 30.98
C GLU A 101 10.51 32.29 32.24
N ASP A 102 11.46 31.34 32.22
CA ASP A 102 12.32 31.03 33.38
C ASP A 102 13.53 31.99 33.53
N PHE A 103 13.75 32.88 32.54
CA PHE A 103 14.85 33.87 32.57
C PHE A 103 14.38 35.29 32.90
N SER A 104 13.07 35.59 32.84
CA SER A 104 12.55 36.93 33.16
C SER A 104 12.35 37.17 34.65
N ASP A 105 12.18 36.12 35.45
CA ASP A 105 12.00 36.23 36.91
C ASP A 105 13.32 36.37 37.69
N LEU A 106 14.48 36.33 37.02
CA LEU A 106 15.82 36.41 37.64
C LEU A 106 16.51 37.77 37.50
N MET A 107 15.86 38.78 36.90
CA MET A 107 16.43 40.13 36.67
C MET A 107 15.68 41.28 37.37
N ASP A 108 14.83 40.98 38.37
CA ASP A 108 14.11 42.01 39.14
C ASP A 108 14.49 42.06 40.64
N GLU A 109 15.59 41.40 41.05
CA GLU A 109 16.17 41.51 42.40
C GLU A 109 17.64 41.98 42.38
N GLU A 110 17.91 43.20 41.89
CA GLU A 110 19.07 43.98 42.35
C GLU A 110 18.69 45.47 42.45
N GLU A 111 18.12 45.86 43.60
CA GLU A 111 18.18 47.25 44.14
C GLU A 111 19.44 47.44 44.97
#